data_AF-A0A8C0UCR7-F1
#
_entry.id   AF-A0A8C0UCR7-F1
#
_cell.length_a   1.000
_cell.length_b   1.000
_cell.length_c   1.000
_cell.angle_alpha   90.00
_cell.angle_beta   90.00
_cell.angle_gamma   90.00
#
_symmetry.space_group_name_H-M   'P 1'
#
loop_
_entity.id
_entity.type
_entity.pdbx_description
1 polymer ?
#
loop_
_entity_poly.entity_id
_entity_poly.type
_entity_poly.pdbx_seq_one_letter_code
_entity_poly.pdbx_strand_id
1 'polypeptide(L)'
;MTESGTGIGTRTGTETETGTRTRTGTEAERLGWRAGPGNRQTEKHSDQDGNRDRETGPGGSRGPNPNKRLEHQGIKVEFIGQIELYYDRGNHHEFVSLVKDLARPGEFTQSQTFDFEFTHVEKPYESYTGQNVKLRYFLRATVSRRLNDVVKEMDIVVHTLSTYPELNSSIKMEVGIEDCLHIEFEYNKSKYHLKDVIVGKIYFLLVRIKIKHMEIDIIKRETTGTGPNVYHENDTIAKYEIMDGAPVRGESIPIRLFLAGYELTPTMRDINKKFSVRYYLNLVLIDEEERRYFKQQEVVLWRKGDIVRKSMSHQAAIASQRFEGTSSHGEAKPPGQPAENNGQQ
;
A
#
# COMPACT_ATOMS: atom_id res chain seq x y z
N MET A 1 66.42 -21.13 28.53
CA MET A 1 67.07 -19.87 28.93
C MET A 1 66.15 -18.74 28.50
N THR A 2 65.75 -17.93 29.49
CA THR A 2 65.25 -16.54 29.41
C THR A 2 64.01 -16.27 28.54
N GLU A 3 62.81 -16.14 29.13
CA GLU A 3 62.25 -14.92 29.78
C GLU A 3 61.60 -13.97 28.75
N SER A 4 60.25 -13.88 28.71
CA SER A 4 59.38 -12.90 29.39
C SER A 4 59.56 -11.47 28.86
N GLY A 5 58.56 -10.66 28.52
CA GLY A 5 57.12 -10.72 28.64
C GLY A 5 56.54 -9.30 28.37
N THR A 6 55.23 -9.17 28.58
CA THR A 6 54.46 -7.94 28.87
C THR A 6 54.34 -6.81 27.85
N GLY A 7 53.11 -6.32 27.66
CA GLY A 7 52.87 -4.97 27.13
C GLY A 7 51.48 -4.70 26.57
N ILE A 8 50.48 -4.61 27.44
CA ILE A 8 49.18 -4.00 27.14
C ILE A 8 49.39 -2.52 26.77
N GLY A 9 48.78 -2.08 25.66
CA GLY A 9 48.81 -0.68 25.24
C GLY A 9 47.57 -0.33 24.43
N THR A 10 46.49 -0.01 25.13
CA THR A 10 45.32 0.70 24.62
C THR A 10 45.77 2.02 23.99
N ARG A 11 45.71 2.12 22.67
CA ARG A 11 45.74 3.39 21.95
C ARG A 11 44.37 3.67 21.37
N THR A 12 43.68 4.54 22.08
CA THR A 12 42.56 5.37 21.65
C THR A 12 42.92 6.05 20.34
N GLY A 13 42.48 5.48 19.23
CA GLY A 13 42.38 6.19 17.95
C GLY A 13 41.16 7.08 18.00
N THR A 14 41.37 8.36 18.27
CA THR A 14 40.41 9.41 17.97
C THR A 14 40.28 9.50 16.46
N GLU A 15 39.32 8.77 15.89
CA GLU A 15 38.79 9.10 14.57
C GLU A 15 38.06 10.43 14.71
N THR A 16 38.73 11.51 14.31
CA THR A 16 38.08 12.76 13.96
C THR A 16 37.13 12.47 12.81
N GLU A 17 35.84 12.31 13.14
CA GLU A 17 34.74 12.44 12.18
C GLU A 17 34.78 13.85 11.58
N THR A 18 35.55 14.03 10.50
CA THR A 18 35.22 15.06 9.52
C THR A 18 34.02 14.56 8.74
N GLY A 19 32.85 14.68 9.35
CA GLY A 19 31.56 14.48 8.69
C GLY A 19 31.43 15.51 7.58
N THR A 20 31.83 15.15 6.37
CA THR A 20 31.45 15.87 5.16
C THR A 20 29.96 15.63 4.98
N ARG A 21 29.15 16.48 5.61
CA ARG A 21 27.71 16.53 5.48
C ARG A 21 27.40 16.96 4.05
N THR A 22 27.34 16.01 3.12
CA THR A 22 26.80 16.21 1.78
C THR A 22 25.33 16.53 1.95
N ARG A 23 25.06 17.83 2.02
CA ARG A 23 23.74 18.42 2.08
C ARG A 23 23.15 18.29 0.67
N THR A 24 22.55 17.15 0.37
CA THR A 24 21.67 16.97 -0.80
C THR A 24 20.36 17.71 -0.54
N GLY A 25 20.45 19.04 -0.43
CA GLY A 25 19.30 19.92 -0.47
C GLY A 25 18.78 19.91 -1.90
N THR A 26 17.69 19.18 -2.13
CA THR A 26 16.94 19.27 -3.38
C THR A 26 16.50 20.72 -3.59
N GLU A 27 16.33 21.11 -4.85
CA GLU A 27 15.90 22.46 -5.26
C GLU A 27 14.56 22.90 -4.61
N ALA A 28 13.85 21.97 -3.96
CA ALA A 28 12.70 22.18 -3.11
C ALA A 28 12.94 23.12 -1.90
N GLU A 29 14.15 23.17 -1.34
CA GLU A 29 14.45 24.07 -0.22
C GLU A 29 14.62 25.53 -0.66
N ARG A 30 14.91 25.80 -1.94
CA ARG A 30 15.12 27.17 -2.46
C ARG A 30 13.83 27.99 -2.64
N LEU A 31 12.66 27.34 -2.65
CA LEU A 31 11.36 27.99 -2.83
C LEU A 31 10.49 28.05 -1.56
N GLY A 32 11.01 27.62 -0.40
CA GLY A 32 10.37 27.88 0.90
C GLY A 32 9.07 27.10 1.20
N TRP A 33 8.73 26.08 0.41
CA TRP A 33 7.55 25.23 0.68
C TRP A 33 7.88 24.22 1.78
N ARG A 34 7.39 24.47 3.00
CA ARG A 34 7.41 23.49 4.10
C ARG A 34 5.99 23.00 4.34
N ALA A 35 5.79 21.69 4.26
CA ALA A 35 4.65 21.08 4.93
C ALA A 35 4.84 21.27 6.45
N GLY A 36 3.81 21.75 7.15
CA GLY A 36 3.87 21.93 8.60
C GLY A 36 4.22 20.63 9.36
N PRO A 37 4.70 20.71 10.60
CA PRO A 37 5.06 19.55 11.40
C PRO A 37 3.79 18.76 11.78
N GLY A 38 3.42 17.79 10.94
CA GLY A 38 2.44 16.77 11.27
C GLY A 38 3.13 15.42 11.30
N ASN A 39 2.71 14.54 12.22
CA ASN A 39 3.02 13.11 12.17
C ASN A 39 2.43 12.53 10.87
N ARG A 40 3.15 12.67 9.75
CA ARG A 40 2.81 12.02 8.48
C ARG A 40 3.67 10.79 8.32
N GLN A 41 3.01 9.68 8.03
CA GLN A 41 3.66 8.45 7.63
C GLN A 41 4.18 8.66 6.20
N THR A 42 5.48 8.45 5.99
CA THR A 42 6.09 8.43 4.66
C THR A 42 6.21 6.98 4.20
N GLU A 43 5.90 6.72 2.93
CA GLU A 43 5.90 5.36 2.38
C GLU A 43 6.57 5.36 1.00
N LYS A 44 7.26 4.25 0.68
CA LYS A 44 7.93 4.08 -0.62
C LYS A 44 6.87 3.71 -1.66
N HIS A 45 6.82 4.45 -2.76
CA HIS A 45 6.00 4.16 -3.93
C HIS A 45 6.92 4.05 -5.15
N SER A 46 6.66 3.08 -6.03
CA SER A 46 7.49 2.88 -7.22
C SER A 46 7.10 3.90 -8.30
N ASP A 47 8.06 4.76 -8.64
CA ASP A 47 8.00 5.61 -9.81
C ASP A 47 8.64 4.87 -10.99
N GLN A 48 7.92 4.75 -12.10
CA GLN A 48 8.46 4.14 -13.34
C GLN A 48 9.39 5.08 -14.13
N ASP A 49 9.69 6.26 -13.60
CA ASP A 49 10.65 7.16 -14.22
C ASP A 49 12.08 6.73 -13.87
N GLY A 50 12.62 5.83 -14.69
CA GLY A 50 14.06 5.62 -14.85
C GLY A 50 14.78 6.82 -15.47
N ASN A 51 14.34 8.04 -15.17
CA ASN A 51 15.02 9.25 -15.60
C ASN A 51 16.14 9.52 -14.61
N ARG A 52 17.36 9.13 -14.98
CA ARG A 52 18.57 9.69 -14.38
C ARG A 52 18.41 11.21 -14.41
N ASP A 53 18.31 11.82 -13.24
CA ASP A 53 18.45 13.27 -13.09
C ASP A 53 19.71 13.68 -13.85
N ARG A 54 19.52 14.27 -15.04
CA ARG A 54 20.60 14.99 -15.72
C ARG A 54 20.87 16.18 -14.84
N GLU A 55 21.85 16.05 -13.95
CA GLU A 55 22.57 17.18 -13.38
C GLU A 55 23.03 18.05 -14.55
N THR A 56 22.24 19.07 -14.84
CA THR A 56 22.69 20.20 -15.63
C THR A 56 23.70 20.92 -14.75
N GLY A 57 24.90 21.13 -15.29
CA GLY A 57 26.04 21.73 -14.60
C GLY A 57 25.74 23.10 -13.97
N PRO A 58 26.70 23.71 -13.28
CA PRO A 58 26.48 24.81 -12.34
C PRO A 58 26.11 26.12 -13.04
N GLY A 59 24.88 26.20 -13.54
CA GLY A 59 24.18 27.43 -13.90
C GLY A 59 23.32 27.83 -12.71
N GLY A 60 23.87 28.63 -11.81
CA GLY A 60 23.18 29.05 -10.59
C GLY A 60 21.81 29.66 -10.89
N SER A 61 20.74 28.97 -10.51
CA SER A 61 19.42 29.56 -10.33
C SER A 61 19.52 30.60 -9.22
N ARG A 62 19.73 31.87 -9.61
CA ARG A 62 19.64 33.04 -8.73
C ARG A 62 18.27 33.01 -8.05
N GLY A 63 18.27 32.96 -6.72
CA GLY A 63 17.04 33.17 -5.93
C GLY A 63 16.35 34.48 -6.35
N PRO A 64 15.02 34.60 -6.13
CA PRO A 64 14.29 35.78 -6.54
C PRO A 64 14.96 37.03 -5.97
N ASN A 65 15.31 37.98 -6.84
CA ASN A 65 15.85 39.28 -6.42
C ASN A 65 14.85 39.89 -5.41
N PRO A 66 15.29 40.31 -4.20
CA PRO A 66 14.40 40.80 -3.15
C PRO A 66 13.62 42.07 -3.54
N ASN A 67 14.00 42.75 -4.63
CA ASN A 67 13.33 43.92 -5.17
C ASN A 67 12.46 43.64 -6.41
N LYS A 68 12.27 42.39 -6.83
CA LYS A 68 11.50 42.06 -8.04
C LYS A 68 10.05 41.77 -7.67
N ARG A 69 9.17 42.73 -7.99
CA ARG A 69 7.72 42.58 -7.88
C ARG A 69 7.23 41.43 -8.77
N LEU A 70 6.37 40.57 -8.23
CA LEU A 70 5.72 39.49 -8.98
C LEU A 70 4.23 39.80 -9.11
N GLU A 71 3.81 40.24 -10.29
CA GLU A 71 2.40 40.35 -10.65
C GLU A 71 1.81 38.97 -10.96
N HIS A 72 0.61 38.72 -10.42
CA HIS A 72 -0.15 37.49 -10.63
C HIS A 72 -1.66 37.78 -10.81
N GLN A 73 -2.34 36.91 -11.54
CA GLN A 73 -3.80 36.97 -11.81
C GLN A 73 -4.61 36.08 -10.85
N GLY A 74 -3.99 35.65 -9.76
CA GLY A 74 -4.60 34.80 -8.76
C GLY A 74 -3.66 33.68 -8.35
N ILE A 75 -3.93 33.10 -7.19
CA ILE A 75 -3.21 31.95 -6.68
C ILE A 75 -4.23 30.96 -6.19
N LYS A 76 -4.07 29.70 -6.58
CA LYS A 76 -4.91 28.61 -6.11
C LYS A 76 -4.07 27.41 -5.74
N VAL A 77 -4.66 26.56 -4.91
CA VAL A 77 -4.20 25.20 -4.69
C VAL A 77 -5.32 24.24 -5.03
N GLU A 78 -4.95 23.12 -5.65
CA GLU A 78 -5.89 22.11 -6.10
C GLU A 78 -5.49 20.77 -5.47
N PHE A 79 -6.46 19.99 -5.00
CA PHE A 79 -6.28 18.57 -4.69
C PHE A 79 -6.92 17.77 -5.81
N ILE A 80 -6.11 16.96 -6.49
CA ILE A 80 -6.53 16.23 -7.69
C ILE A 80 -6.24 14.75 -7.48
N GLY A 81 -7.20 13.90 -7.83
CA GLY A 81 -7.01 12.48 -8.03
C GLY A 81 -7.46 12.14 -9.44
N GLN A 82 -6.54 11.55 -10.22
CA GLN A 82 -6.76 11.27 -11.63
C GLN A 82 -6.22 9.93 -12.07
N ILE A 83 -6.77 9.42 -13.15
CA ILE A 83 -6.28 8.25 -13.88
C ILE A 83 -5.68 8.72 -15.20
N GLU A 84 -4.43 8.38 -15.43
CA GLU A 84 -3.68 8.63 -16.66
C GLU A 84 -3.57 7.31 -17.43
N LEU A 85 -4.07 7.28 -18.66
CA LEU A 85 -3.99 6.11 -19.53
C LEU A 85 -2.88 6.36 -20.55
N TYR A 86 -1.89 5.48 -20.62
CA TYR A 86 -0.69 5.74 -21.43
C TYR A 86 -0.93 5.65 -22.94
N TYR A 87 -2.02 5.02 -23.37
CA TYR A 87 -2.44 5.04 -24.77
C TYR A 87 -3.17 6.35 -25.15
N ASP A 88 -3.61 7.14 -24.17
CA ASP A 88 -4.31 8.43 -24.35
C ASP A 88 -3.73 9.50 -23.39
N ARG A 89 -2.40 9.69 -23.46
CA ARG A 89 -1.64 10.52 -22.49
C ARG A 89 -2.12 11.97 -22.38
N GLY A 90 -2.78 12.50 -23.41
CA GLY A 90 -3.32 13.87 -23.39
C GLY A 90 -4.63 14.02 -22.62
N ASN A 91 -5.27 12.91 -22.24
CA ASN A 91 -6.59 12.90 -21.65
C ASN A 91 -6.55 12.35 -20.23
N HIS A 92 -6.45 13.26 -19.26
CA HIS A 92 -6.48 12.90 -17.85
C HIS A 92 -7.91 12.73 -17.38
N HIS A 93 -8.18 11.63 -16.67
CA HIS A 93 -9.49 11.36 -16.11
C HIS A 93 -9.49 11.69 -14.62
N GLU A 94 -9.77 12.96 -14.30
CA GLU A 94 -9.98 13.42 -12.93
C GLU A 94 -11.26 12.79 -12.36
N PHE A 95 -11.15 12.16 -11.18
CA PHE A 95 -12.29 11.62 -10.44
C PHE A 95 -12.51 12.33 -9.10
N VAL A 96 -11.54 13.13 -8.65
CA VAL A 96 -11.69 14.10 -7.57
C VAL A 96 -10.89 15.34 -7.92
N SER A 97 -11.50 16.52 -7.78
CA SER A 97 -10.89 17.81 -8.10
C SER A 97 -11.47 18.85 -7.14
N LEU A 98 -10.64 19.34 -6.22
CA LEU A 98 -11.01 20.36 -5.24
C LEU A 98 -10.10 21.57 -5.43
N VAL A 99 -10.68 22.76 -5.48
CA VAL A 99 -9.93 24.01 -5.70
C VAL A 99 -10.12 24.94 -4.52
N LYS A 100 -9.04 25.59 -4.07
CA LYS A 100 -9.10 26.67 -3.08
C LYS A 100 -8.27 27.85 -3.57
N ASP A 101 -8.94 28.98 -3.82
CA ASP A 101 -8.28 30.23 -4.13
C ASP A 101 -7.61 30.79 -2.86
N LEU A 102 -6.31 31.07 -2.96
CA LEU A 102 -5.46 31.55 -1.88
C LEU A 102 -5.24 33.06 -1.94
N ALA A 103 -5.23 33.65 -3.15
CA ALA A 103 -5.11 35.08 -3.36
C ALA A 103 -5.84 35.53 -4.63
N ARG A 104 -6.48 36.71 -4.56
CA ARG A 104 -7.01 37.42 -5.73
C ARG A 104 -5.86 37.97 -6.61
N PRO A 105 -6.13 38.41 -7.86
CA PRO A 105 -5.13 39.11 -8.67
C PRO A 105 -4.44 40.23 -7.89
N GLY A 106 -3.11 40.31 -7.99
CA GLY A 106 -2.31 41.23 -7.18
C GLY A 106 -0.82 41.22 -7.50
N GLU A 107 -0.03 41.86 -6.63
CA GLU A 107 1.44 41.89 -6.69
C GLU A 107 2.07 41.41 -5.39
N PHE A 108 3.15 40.63 -5.50
CA PHE A 108 4.04 40.33 -4.38
C PHE A 108 5.27 41.22 -4.40
N THR A 109 5.52 41.88 -3.28
CA THR A 109 6.76 42.60 -3.01
C THR A 109 7.72 41.81 -2.11
N GLN A 110 7.21 40.81 -1.39
CA GLN A 110 7.95 39.95 -0.47
C GLN A 110 7.39 38.51 -0.48
N SER A 111 8.17 37.56 0.02
CA SER A 111 7.72 36.18 0.22
C SER A 111 6.54 36.13 1.18
N GLN A 112 5.53 35.32 0.84
CA GLN A 112 4.31 35.12 1.64
C GLN A 112 3.97 33.63 1.70
N THR A 113 3.23 33.25 2.74
CA THR A 113 2.73 31.89 2.95
C THR A 113 1.21 31.93 3.09
N PHE A 114 0.54 30.95 2.49
CA PHE A 114 -0.91 30.85 2.48
C PHE A 114 -1.31 29.52 3.10
N ASP A 115 -2.17 29.59 4.12
CA ASP A 115 -2.75 28.40 4.72
C ASP A 115 -3.91 27.89 3.87
N PHE A 116 -4.00 26.57 3.74
CA PHE A 116 -5.09 25.92 3.05
C PHE A 116 -5.51 24.65 3.79
N GLU A 117 -6.77 24.28 3.61
CA GLU A 117 -7.36 23.09 4.21
C GLU A 117 -8.45 22.60 3.25
N PHE A 118 -8.41 21.30 2.98
CA PHE A 118 -9.47 20.57 2.31
C PHE A 118 -10.06 19.59 3.31
N THR A 119 -11.29 19.82 3.74
CA THR A 119 -12.02 18.91 4.64
C THR A 119 -12.75 17.84 3.83
N HIS A 120 -12.92 16.64 4.38
CA HIS A 120 -13.73 15.57 3.78
C HIS A 120 -13.30 15.15 2.35
N VAL A 121 -11.99 15.15 2.08
CA VAL A 121 -11.46 14.78 0.77
C VAL A 121 -11.66 13.28 0.50
N GLU A 122 -12.53 12.96 -0.45
CA GLU A 122 -12.76 11.60 -0.93
C GLU A 122 -11.53 11.07 -1.67
N LYS A 123 -11.10 9.87 -1.28
CA LYS A 123 -9.96 9.15 -1.89
C LYS A 123 -10.36 7.69 -2.10
N PRO A 124 -11.30 7.43 -3.02
CA PRO A 124 -11.97 6.12 -3.11
C PRO A 124 -11.05 4.99 -3.59
N TYR A 125 -9.92 5.32 -4.21
CA TYR A 125 -9.04 4.35 -4.86
C TYR A 125 -7.61 4.43 -4.31
N GLU A 126 -6.96 3.28 -4.19
CA GLU A 126 -5.53 3.18 -3.85
C GLU A 126 -4.66 3.66 -5.03
N SER A 127 -3.59 4.41 -4.73
CA SER A 127 -2.60 4.84 -5.72
C SER A 127 -1.97 3.64 -6.43
N TYR A 128 -1.75 3.76 -7.74
CA TYR A 128 -1.24 2.68 -8.56
C TYR A 128 -0.36 3.21 -9.70
N THR A 129 0.83 2.65 -9.85
CA THR A 129 1.68 2.87 -11.03
C THR A 129 1.78 1.54 -11.78
N GLY A 130 1.09 1.46 -12.91
CA GLY A 130 0.99 0.28 -13.76
C GLY A 130 1.80 0.39 -15.04
N GLN A 131 1.63 -0.60 -15.91
CA GLN A 131 2.32 -0.65 -17.20
C GLN A 131 1.66 0.27 -18.24
N ASN A 132 0.33 0.34 -18.24
CA ASN A 132 -0.47 1.13 -19.18
C ASN A 132 -1.36 2.19 -18.50
N VAL A 133 -1.35 2.26 -17.16
CA VAL A 133 -2.18 3.17 -16.37
C VAL A 133 -1.47 3.66 -15.12
N LYS A 134 -1.71 4.92 -14.77
CA LYS A 134 -1.29 5.51 -13.48
C LYS A 134 -2.50 6.14 -12.78
N LEU A 135 -2.76 5.72 -11.55
CA LEU A 135 -3.71 6.38 -10.65
C LEU A 135 -2.91 7.09 -9.57
N ARG A 136 -3.00 8.42 -9.54
CA ARG A 136 -2.24 9.26 -8.60
C ARG A 136 -3.11 10.33 -7.98
N TYR A 137 -2.68 10.79 -6.81
CA TYR A 137 -3.22 11.96 -6.13
C TYR A 137 -2.11 12.97 -5.93
N PHE A 138 -2.39 14.24 -6.10
CA PHE A 138 -1.40 15.30 -5.90
C PHE A 138 -2.05 16.61 -5.50
N LEU A 139 -1.25 17.46 -4.85
CA LEU A 139 -1.55 18.86 -4.66
C LEU A 139 -0.90 19.66 -5.78
N ARG A 140 -1.66 20.55 -6.43
CA ARG A 140 -1.16 21.45 -7.46
C ARG A 140 -1.33 22.89 -7.01
N ALA A 141 -0.23 23.58 -6.75
CA ALA A 141 -0.23 25.02 -6.48
C ALA A 141 0.03 25.77 -7.79
N THR A 142 -0.85 26.72 -8.11
CA THR A 142 -0.79 27.50 -9.36
C THR A 142 -0.81 28.98 -9.03
N VAL A 143 0.24 29.69 -9.46
CA VAL A 143 0.29 31.16 -9.50
C VAL A 143 0.02 31.57 -10.93
N SER A 144 -1.18 32.08 -11.20
CA SER A 144 -1.56 32.47 -12.55
C SER A 144 -0.90 33.77 -12.97
N ARG A 145 -0.37 33.84 -14.19
CA ARG A 145 0.37 35.01 -14.69
C ARG A 145 -0.06 35.33 -16.11
N ARG A 146 0.20 36.56 -16.57
CA ARG A 146 -0.19 37.00 -17.92
C ARG A 146 0.40 36.15 -19.06
N LEU A 147 1.58 35.57 -18.87
CA LEU A 147 2.28 34.80 -19.90
C LEU A 147 2.22 33.30 -19.63
N ASN A 148 2.92 32.86 -18.58
CA ASN A 148 3.00 31.46 -18.19
C ASN A 148 2.75 31.33 -16.69
N ASP A 149 1.80 30.47 -16.34
CA ASP A 149 1.51 30.11 -14.96
C ASP A 149 2.71 29.41 -14.33
N VAL A 150 2.94 29.68 -13.04
CA VAL A 150 3.90 28.93 -12.25
C VAL A 150 3.14 27.83 -11.53
N VAL A 151 3.38 26.59 -11.95
CA VAL A 151 2.70 25.39 -11.43
C VAL A 151 3.70 24.54 -10.66
N LYS A 152 3.31 24.09 -9.47
CA LYS A 152 4.07 23.12 -8.68
C LYS A 152 3.16 21.99 -8.21
N GLU A 153 3.54 20.77 -8.52
CA GLU A 153 2.86 19.56 -8.07
C GLU A 153 3.63 18.86 -6.96
N MET A 154 2.88 18.21 -6.05
CA MET A 154 3.40 17.33 -5.01
C MET A 154 2.49 16.11 -4.88
N ASP A 155 3.03 14.94 -5.23
CA ASP A 155 2.32 13.67 -5.14
C ASP A 155 2.04 13.24 -3.70
N ILE A 156 0.94 12.52 -3.55
CA ILE A 156 0.50 11.88 -2.32
C ILE A 156 0.06 10.46 -2.67
N VAL A 157 0.48 9.50 -1.84
CA VAL A 157 0.09 8.10 -1.96
C VAL A 157 -1.13 7.83 -1.10
N VAL A 158 -2.13 7.15 -1.65
CA VAL A 158 -3.34 6.72 -0.95
C VAL A 158 -3.34 5.21 -0.87
N HIS A 159 -3.59 4.68 0.33
CA HIS A 159 -3.79 3.25 0.56
C HIS A 159 -5.24 2.96 0.97
N THR A 160 -5.83 1.91 0.40
CA THR A 160 -7.17 1.44 0.73
C THR A 160 -7.06 0.22 1.64
N LEU A 161 -7.46 0.39 2.88
CA LEU A 161 -7.45 -0.68 3.88
C LEU A 161 -8.74 -1.50 3.78
N SER A 162 -8.59 -2.82 3.88
CA SER A 162 -9.71 -3.76 3.91
C SER A 162 -9.59 -4.69 5.11
N THR A 163 -10.71 -5.30 5.50
CA THR A 163 -10.75 -6.39 6.47
C THR A 163 -11.64 -7.47 5.93
N TYR A 164 -11.12 -8.68 5.78
CA TYR A 164 -11.91 -9.85 5.43
C TYR A 164 -12.00 -10.78 6.65
N PRO A 165 -13.18 -11.36 6.94
CA PRO A 165 -13.26 -12.46 7.88
C PRO A 165 -12.31 -13.59 7.46
N GLU A 166 -11.63 -14.19 8.42
CA GLU A 166 -10.79 -15.37 8.22
C GLU A 166 -11.67 -16.61 7.98
N LEU A 167 -12.35 -16.64 6.83
CA LEU A 167 -13.06 -17.82 6.36
C LEU A 167 -12.06 -18.68 5.59
N ASN A 168 -11.54 -19.70 6.29
CA ASN A 168 -10.70 -20.72 5.69
C ASN A 168 -11.58 -21.72 4.92
N SER A 169 -11.93 -21.36 3.69
CA SER A 169 -12.47 -22.32 2.72
C SER A 169 -11.32 -22.78 1.84
N SER A 170 -10.91 -24.05 1.95
CA SER A 170 -9.90 -24.57 1.04
C SER A 170 -10.44 -24.56 -0.38
N ILE A 171 -9.57 -24.23 -1.33
CA ILE A 171 -9.90 -24.14 -2.75
C ILE A 171 -9.03 -25.15 -3.47
N LYS A 172 -9.65 -25.90 -4.37
CA LYS A 172 -9.01 -26.91 -5.18
C LYS A 172 -8.87 -26.40 -6.60
N MET A 173 -7.67 -26.51 -7.14
CA MET A 173 -7.35 -26.25 -8.54
C MET A 173 -6.78 -27.52 -9.14
N GLU A 174 -7.46 -28.06 -10.15
CA GLU A 174 -7.12 -29.36 -10.73
C GLU A 174 -6.61 -29.20 -12.17
N VAL A 175 -5.55 -29.96 -12.49
CA VAL A 175 -5.10 -30.21 -13.86
C VAL A 175 -5.31 -31.70 -14.13
N GLY A 176 -6.28 -32.00 -14.99
CA GLY A 176 -6.70 -33.35 -15.33
C GLY A 176 -6.64 -33.59 -16.84
N ILE A 177 -6.02 -34.70 -17.23
CA ILE A 177 -6.09 -35.31 -18.54
C ILE A 177 -6.63 -36.71 -18.32
N GLU A 178 -7.73 -37.04 -18.99
CA GLU A 178 -8.39 -38.33 -18.87
C GLU A 178 -7.39 -39.49 -19.03
N ASP A 179 -7.47 -40.44 -18.10
CA ASP A 179 -6.60 -41.62 -18.01
C ASP A 179 -5.08 -41.41 -17.97
N CYS A 180 -4.61 -40.16 -17.95
CA CYS A 180 -3.19 -39.84 -18.09
C CYS A 180 -2.60 -39.08 -16.89
N LEU A 181 -3.29 -38.03 -16.44
CA LEU A 181 -2.77 -37.12 -15.43
C LEU A 181 -3.91 -36.56 -14.58
N HIS A 182 -3.77 -36.57 -13.27
CA HIS A 182 -4.69 -35.89 -12.36
C HIS A 182 -3.91 -35.38 -11.16
N ILE A 183 -3.72 -34.07 -11.13
CA ILE A 183 -3.04 -33.35 -10.06
C ILE A 183 -3.98 -32.31 -9.48
N GLU A 184 -4.10 -32.32 -8.16
CA GLU A 184 -4.90 -31.37 -7.40
C GLU A 184 -3.98 -30.48 -6.57
N PHE A 185 -4.11 -29.16 -6.72
CA PHE A 185 -3.51 -28.19 -5.81
C PHE A 185 -4.59 -27.59 -4.92
N GLU A 186 -4.51 -27.88 -3.62
CA GLU A 186 -5.38 -27.33 -2.59
C GLU A 186 -4.67 -26.19 -1.85
N TYR A 187 -5.34 -25.06 -1.62
CA TYR A 187 -4.81 -23.95 -0.82
C TYR A 187 -5.85 -23.33 0.11
N ASN A 188 -5.40 -22.68 1.17
CA ASN A 188 -6.21 -22.38 2.36
C ASN A 188 -7.24 -21.24 2.24
N LYS A 189 -7.05 -20.26 1.34
CA LYS A 189 -7.93 -19.08 1.20
C LYS A 189 -8.06 -18.61 -0.25
N SER A 190 -9.17 -17.95 -0.59
CA SER A 190 -9.30 -17.19 -1.86
C SER A 190 -8.77 -15.76 -1.75
N LYS A 191 -8.55 -15.28 -0.53
CA LYS A 191 -8.19 -13.89 -0.26
C LYS A 191 -7.03 -13.83 0.72
N TYR A 192 -5.99 -13.07 0.39
CA TYR A 192 -4.76 -12.96 1.17
C TYR A 192 -4.40 -11.50 1.36
N HIS A 193 -3.91 -11.14 2.55
CA HIS A 193 -3.32 -9.81 2.69
C HIS A 193 -1.93 -9.75 2.04
N LEU A 194 -1.43 -8.56 1.72
CA LEU A 194 -0.15 -8.38 0.98
C LEU A 194 1.09 -8.98 1.66
N LYS A 195 0.98 -9.37 2.93
CA LYS A 195 2.06 -9.98 3.74
C LYS A 195 1.69 -11.38 4.26
N ASP A 196 0.63 -11.98 3.72
CA ASP A 196 0.12 -13.28 4.15
C ASP A 196 1.00 -14.41 3.60
N VAL A 197 0.67 -15.65 3.97
CA VAL A 197 1.28 -16.86 3.44
C VAL A 197 0.20 -17.71 2.79
N ILE A 198 0.41 -18.06 1.52
CA ILE A 198 -0.41 -19.05 0.83
C ILE A 198 0.07 -20.42 1.30
N VAL A 199 -0.79 -21.13 2.01
CA VAL A 199 -0.50 -22.47 2.51
C VAL A 199 -1.35 -23.45 1.72
N GLY A 200 -0.68 -24.42 1.09
CA GLY A 200 -1.36 -25.40 0.27
C GLY A 200 -0.64 -26.72 0.21
N LYS A 201 -1.19 -27.63 -0.59
CA LYS A 201 -0.68 -28.97 -0.78
C LYS A 201 -1.04 -29.46 -2.19
N ILE A 202 -0.07 -30.05 -2.87
CA ILE A 202 -0.27 -30.69 -4.16
C ILE A 202 -0.44 -32.19 -3.94
N TYR A 203 -1.42 -32.79 -4.59
CA TYR A 203 -1.73 -34.22 -4.54
C TYR A 203 -1.61 -34.81 -5.94
N PHE A 204 -0.85 -35.90 -6.05
CA PHE A 204 -0.67 -36.65 -7.29
C PHE A 204 -1.65 -37.83 -7.32
N LEU A 205 -2.84 -37.62 -7.88
CA LEU A 205 -3.91 -38.62 -7.88
C LEU A 205 -3.74 -39.65 -9.00
N LEU A 206 -3.25 -39.22 -10.15
CA LEU A 206 -2.90 -40.07 -11.29
C LEU A 206 -1.69 -39.46 -12.03
N VAL A 207 -0.65 -40.25 -12.25
CA VAL A 207 0.54 -39.83 -13.00
C VAL A 207 0.95 -40.99 -13.92
N ARG A 208 0.47 -40.98 -15.16
CA ARG A 208 0.91 -41.89 -16.24
C ARG A 208 1.82 -41.22 -17.25
N ILE A 209 1.83 -39.89 -17.29
CA ILE A 209 2.76 -39.07 -18.07
C ILE A 209 3.92 -38.69 -17.18
N LYS A 210 5.14 -38.76 -17.72
CA LYS A 210 6.34 -38.32 -17.02
C LYS A 210 6.43 -36.79 -17.03
N ILE A 211 6.42 -36.22 -15.84
CA ILE A 211 6.53 -34.78 -15.63
C ILE A 211 8.02 -34.42 -15.62
N LYS A 212 8.38 -33.39 -16.38
CA LYS A 212 9.72 -32.82 -16.43
C LYS A 212 9.85 -31.68 -15.43
N HIS A 213 8.90 -30.74 -15.44
CA HIS A 213 8.94 -29.53 -14.62
C HIS A 213 7.55 -29.21 -14.06
N MET A 214 7.50 -28.73 -12.83
CA MET A 214 6.27 -28.19 -12.23
C MET A 214 6.57 -26.95 -11.40
N GLU A 215 5.77 -25.90 -11.59
CA GLU A 215 5.87 -24.63 -10.88
C GLU A 215 4.48 -24.04 -10.55
N ILE A 216 4.44 -23.18 -9.53
CA ILE A 216 3.30 -22.30 -9.26
C ILE A 216 3.78 -20.86 -9.45
N ASP A 217 3.11 -20.12 -10.33
CA ASP A 217 3.34 -18.71 -10.52
C ASP A 217 2.31 -17.85 -9.79
N ILE A 218 2.74 -16.67 -9.36
CA ILE A 218 1.84 -15.55 -9.06
C ILE A 218 1.86 -14.61 -10.25
N ILE A 219 0.73 -14.54 -10.97
CA ILE A 219 0.58 -13.67 -12.15
C ILE A 219 -0.28 -12.47 -11.79
N LYS A 220 0.27 -11.28 -12.00
CA LYS A 220 -0.47 -10.01 -12.00
C LYS A 220 -0.97 -9.74 -13.41
N ARG A 221 -2.28 -9.54 -13.56
CA ARG A 221 -2.90 -9.10 -14.82
C ARG A 221 -3.43 -7.69 -14.67
N GLU A 222 -2.88 -6.77 -15.43
CA GLU A 222 -3.40 -5.42 -15.60
C GLU A 222 -4.24 -5.38 -16.87
N THR A 223 -5.51 -4.99 -16.74
CA THR A 223 -6.40 -4.75 -17.87
C THR A 223 -6.76 -3.28 -17.88
N THR A 224 -6.53 -2.60 -18.99
CA THR A 224 -6.71 -1.15 -19.12
C THR A 224 -7.54 -0.83 -20.36
N GLY A 225 -8.43 0.16 -20.26
CA GLY A 225 -9.23 0.66 -21.38
C GLY A 225 -10.71 0.30 -21.29
N THR A 226 -11.48 0.83 -22.24
CA THR A 226 -12.95 0.71 -22.29
C THR A 226 -13.44 0.46 -23.71
N GLY A 227 -14.48 -0.37 -23.85
CA GLY A 227 -15.10 -0.64 -25.14
C GLY A 227 -14.18 -1.45 -26.07
N PRO A 228 -13.95 -1.01 -27.32
CA PRO A 228 -13.16 -1.78 -28.28
C PRO A 228 -11.65 -1.77 -28.02
N ASN A 229 -11.14 -0.81 -27.22
CA ASN A 229 -9.71 -0.63 -26.97
C ASN A 229 -9.34 -1.11 -25.56
N VAL A 230 -9.33 -2.43 -25.36
CA VAL A 230 -8.91 -3.06 -24.11
C VAL A 230 -7.52 -3.65 -24.29
N TYR A 231 -6.61 -3.28 -23.39
CA TYR A 231 -5.23 -3.74 -23.35
C TYR A 231 -5.04 -4.66 -22.14
N HIS A 232 -4.22 -5.70 -22.30
CA HIS A 232 -3.93 -6.67 -21.25
C HIS A 232 -2.42 -6.82 -21.10
N GLU A 233 -1.93 -6.59 -19.89
CA GLU A 233 -0.54 -6.85 -19.50
C GLU A 233 -0.52 -7.94 -18.45
N ASN A 234 0.33 -8.94 -18.64
CA ASN A 234 0.57 -9.97 -17.64
C ASN A 234 2.01 -9.87 -17.17
N ASP A 235 2.19 -9.87 -15.85
CA ASP A 235 3.48 -9.84 -15.19
C ASP A 235 3.57 -11.03 -14.23
N THR A 236 4.62 -11.84 -14.39
CA THR A 236 4.88 -12.99 -13.51
C THR A 236 5.69 -12.50 -12.31
N ILE A 237 5.00 -12.20 -11.21
CA ILE A 237 5.56 -11.62 -9.99
C ILE A 237 6.46 -12.62 -9.25
N ALA A 238 6.07 -13.89 -9.25
CA ALA A 238 6.77 -14.95 -8.57
C ALA A 238 6.68 -16.24 -9.38
N LYS A 239 7.76 -17.01 -9.37
CA LYS A 239 7.79 -18.39 -9.84
C LYS A 239 8.29 -19.27 -8.72
N TYR A 240 7.48 -20.24 -8.31
CA TYR A 240 7.84 -21.20 -7.29
C TYR A 240 8.00 -22.57 -7.94
N GLU A 241 9.24 -22.93 -8.24
CA GLU A 241 9.60 -24.24 -8.77
C GLU A 241 9.40 -25.28 -7.67
N ILE A 242 8.64 -26.33 -7.98
CA ILE A 242 8.23 -27.33 -6.99
C ILE A 242 9.08 -28.57 -7.09
N MET A 243 9.25 -29.07 -8.33
CA MET A 243 9.96 -30.32 -8.55
C MET A 243 10.55 -30.41 -9.96
N ASP A 244 11.64 -31.17 -10.03
CA ASP A 244 12.24 -31.74 -11.24
C ASP A 244 12.16 -33.26 -11.09
N GLY A 245 11.48 -33.95 -12.02
CA GLY A 245 11.32 -35.40 -12.01
C GLY A 245 9.89 -35.94 -11.90
N ALA A 246 9.77 -37.27 -11.85
CA ALA A 246 8.49 -37.99 -11.99
C ALA A 246 7.88 -38.37 -10.63
N PRO A 247 6.84 -37.66 -10.14
CA PRO A 247 6.16 -38.01 -8.91
C PRO A 247 5.38 -39.32 -9.07
N VAL A 248 5.16 -40.05 -7.97
CA VAL A 248 4.32 -41.25 -7.99
C VAL A 248 2.92 -40.99 -7.44
N ARG A 249 1.97 -41.81 -7.90
CA ARG A 249 0.59 -41.75 -7.42
C ARG A 249 0.53 -41.87 -5.89
N GLY A 250 -0.21 -40.97 -5.25
CA GLY A 250 -0.40 -40.93 -3.80
C GLY A 250 0.60 -40.02 -3.07
N GLU A 251 1.64 -39.53 -3.75
CA GLU A 251 2.53 -38.53 -3.17
C GLU A 251 1.84 -37.19 -2.98
N SER A 252 2.41 -36.38 -2.09
CA SER A 252 1.95 -35.02 -1.90
C SER A 252 3.07 -34.09 -1.45
N ILE A 253 3.03 -32.85 -1.92
CA ILE A 253 4.05 -31.84 -1.64
C ILE A 253 3.39 -30.65 -0.92
N PRO A 254 3.81 -30.31 0.31
CA PRO A 254 3.32 -29.12 1.00
C PRO A 254 3.91 -27.85 0.38
N ILE A 255 3.08 -26.82 0.23
CA ILE A 255 3.44 -25.53 -0.37
C ILE A 255 3.26 -24.40 0.64
N ARG A 256 4.25 -23.51 0.73
CA ARG A 256 4.20 -22.28 1.53
C ARG A 256 4.81 -21.12 0.74
N LEU A 257 3.96 -20.23 0.23
CA LEU A 257 4.40 -19.04 -0.53
C LEU A 257 4.24 -17.80 0.33
N PHE A 258 5.35 -17.13 0.65
CA PHE A 258 5.36 -15.92 1.47
C PHE A 258 5.17 -14.69 0.61
N LEU A 259 4.04 -13.98 0.77
CA LEU A 259 3.70 -12.83 -0.07
C LEU A 259 4.53 -11.58 0.26
N ALA A 260 5.00 -11.46 1.50
CA ALA A 260 5.71 -10.28 1.99
C ALA A 260 7.03 -9.97 1.25
N GLY A 261 7.59 -10.93 0.52
CA GLY A 261 8.82 -10.76 -0.26
C GLY A 261 8.62 -10.19 -1.67
N TYR A 262 7.36 -10.02 -2.11
CA TYR A 262 7.03 -9.58 -3.45
C TYR A 262 6.41 -8.17 -3.45
N GLU A 263 6.64 -7.43 -4.53
CA GLU A 263 6.02 -6.12 -4.76
C GLU A 263 4.57 -6.29 -5.23
N LEU A 264 3.66 -6.42 -4.26
CA LEU A 264 2.24 -6.66 -4.50
C LEU A 264 1.40 -5.42 -4.17
N THR A 265 0.36 -5.22 -4.95
CA THR A 265 -0.72 -4.26 -4.66
C THR A 265 -2.00 -5.01 -4.36
N PRO A 266 -3.00 -4.38 -3.72
CA PRO A 266 -4.33 -4.96 -3.62
C PRO A 266 -4.92 -5.26 -5.00
N THR A 267 -5.84 -6.21 -5.04
CA THR A 267 -6.68 -6.43 -6.22
C THR A 267 -7.57 -5.22 -6.43
N MET A 268 -7.48 -4.63 -7.61
CA MET A 268 -8.24 -3.45 -8.03
C MET A 268 -9.23 -3.90 -9.10
N ARG A 269 -10.54 -3.80 -8.84
CA ARG A 269 -11.58 -4.24 -9.78
C ARG A 269 -12.32 -3.04 -10.35
N ASP A 270 -12.32 -2.94 -11.68
CA ASP A 270 -13.08 -1.96 -12.45
C ASP A 270 -12.96 -0.52 -11.92
N ILE A 271 -11.73 -0.09 -11.60
CA ILE A 271 -11.47 1.22 -11.00
C ILE A 271 -11.92 2.31 -11.95
N ASN A 272 -12.96 3.04 -11.53
CA ASN A 272 -13.67 4.02 -12.33
C ASN A 272 -14.05 3.52 -13.75
N LYS A 273 -14.25 2.21 -13.90
CA LYS A 273 -14.44 1.53 -15.20
C LYS A 273 -13.30 1.75 -16.21
N LYS A 274 -12.09 2.10 -15.77
CA LYS A 274 -10.92 2.37 -16.64
C LYS A 274 -9.90 1.24 -16.63
N PHE A 275 -9.67 0.61 -15.49
CA PHE A 275 -8.69 -0.48 -15.40
C PHE A 275 -9.00 -1.46 -14.26
N SER A 276 -8.34 -2.61 -14.31
CA SER A 276 -8.33 -3.63 -13.26
C SER A 276 -6.92 -4.18 -13.06
N VAL A 277 -6.58 -4.53 -11.82
CA VAL A 277 -5.37 -5.26 -11.44
C VAL A 277 -5.80 -6.50 -10.66
N ARG A 278 -5.58 -7.67 -11.25
CA ARG A 278 -6.02 -8.96 -10.70
C ARG A 278 -4.83 -9.89 -10.53
N TYR A 279 -4.90 -10.78 -9.54
CA TYR A 279 -3.83 -11.71 -9.22
C TYR A 279 -4.32 -13.14 -9.38
N TYR A 280 -3.47 -14.00 -9.93
CA TYR A 280 -3.78 -15.39 -10.22
C TYR A 280 -2.68 -16.29 -9.69
N LEU A 281 -3.08 -17.40 -9.08
CA LEU A 281 -2.19 -18.55 -8.94
C LEU A 281 -2.28 -19.35 -10.23
N ASN A 282 -1.14 -19.62 -10.85
CA ASN A 282 -1.04 -20.36 -12.09
C ASN A 282 -0.18 -21.60 -11.85
N LEU A 283 -0.83 -22.77 -11.81
CA LEU A 283 -0.12 -24.05 -11.74
C LEU A 283 0.31 -24.43 -13.15
N VAL A 284 1.60 -24.64 -13.35
CA VAL A 284 2.21 -24.99 -14.64
C VAL A 284 2.90 -26.33 -14.54
N LEU A 285 2.67 -27.18 -15.53
CA LEU A 285 3.33 -28.47 -15.69
C LEU A 285 3.89 -28.59 -17.10
N ILE A 286 5.08 -29.16 -17.21
CA ILE A 286 5.75 -29.49 -18.47
C ILE A 286 6.13 -30.96 -18.41
N ASP A 287 5.79 -31.73 -19.44
CA ASP A 287 6.17 -33.14 -19.55
C ASP A 287 7.48 -33.35 -20.35
N GLU A 288 7.94 -34.60 -20.45
CA GLU A 288 9.14 -34.95 -21.22
C GLU A 288 9.02 -34.67 -22.73
N GLU A 289 7.80 -34.48 -23.26
CA GLU A 289 7.53 -34.14 -24.67
C GLU A 289 7.41 -32.61 -24.89
N GLU A 290 7.77 -31.79 -23.89
CA GLU A 290 7.64 -30.32 -23.89
C GLU A 290 6.19 -29.81 -24.03
N ARG A 291 5.19 -30.67 -23.73
CA ARG A 291 3.79 -30.24 -23.68
C ARG A 291 3.55 -29.49 -22.38
N ARG A 292 2.87 -28.35 -22.49
CA ARG A 292 2.57 -27.46 -21.35
C ARG A 292 1.11 -27.56 -20.95
N TYR A 293 0.88 -27.85 -19.67
CA TYR A 293 -0.43 -27.85 -19.04
C TYR A 293 -0.46 -26.75 -18.00
N PHE A 294 -1.53 -25.97 -17.97
CA PHE A 294 -1.67 -24.91 -16.99
C PHE A 294 -3.11 -24.72 -16.55
N LYS A 295 -3.27 -24.36 -15.29
CA LYS A 295 -4.55 -23.94 -14.71
C LYS A 295 -4.31 -22.72 -13.86
N GLN A 296 -5.15 -21.70 -14.06
CA GLN A 296 -5.11 -20.45 -13.31
C GLN A 296 -6.39 -20.28 -12.49
N GLN A 297 -6.23 -19.80 -11.27
CA GLN A 297 -7.34 -19.43 -10.39
C GLN A 297 -7.06 -18.06 -9.77
N GLU A 298 -8.06 -17.18 -9.76
CA GLU A 298 -7.90 -15.85 -9.18
C GLU A 298 -7.77 -15.91 -7.65
N VAL A 299 -6.83 -15.14 -7.10
CA VAL A 299 -6.72 -14.82 -5.68
C VAL A 299 -6.91 -13.32 -5.47
N VAL A 300 -7.64 -12.95 -4.43
CA VAL A 300 -7.88 -11.54 -4.09
C VAL A 300 -6.83 -11.09 -3.09
N LEU A 301 -5.99 -10.14 -3.49
CA LEU A 301 -5.04 -9.50 -2.60
C LEU A 301 -5.66 -8.26 -1.95
N TRP A 302 -5.39 -8.05 -0.66
CA TRP A 302 -5.92 -6.90 0.06
C TRP A 302 -4.90 -6.30 1.05
N ARG A 303 -5.01 -5.01 1.33
CA ARG A 303 -4.15 -4.34 2.29
C ARG A 303 -4.78 -4.43 3.68
N LYS A 304 -4.12 -5.15 4.58
CA LYS A 304 -4.50 -5.19 5.99
C LYS A 304 -4.11 -3.86 6.62
N GLY A 305 -5.06 -3.21 7.30
CA GLY A 305 -4.74 -2.06 8.14
C GLY A 305 -3.76 -2.47 9.22
N ASP A 306 -2.72 -1.66 9.44
CA ASP A 306 -1.94 -1.79 10.65
C ASP A 306 -2.91 -1.61 11.81
N ILE A 307 -2.94 -2.58 12.72
CA ILE A 307 -3.49 -2.33 14.05
C ILE A 307 -2.50 -1.32 14.63
N VAL A 308 -2.74 -0.03 14.38
CA VAL A 308 -2.29 1.01 15.29
C VAL A 308 -2.75 0.46 16.62
N ARG A 309 -1.80 0.09 17.48
CA ARG A 309 -2.09 -0.09 18.90
C ARG A 309 -2.78 1.21 19.26
N LYS A 310 -4.12 1.23 19.25
CA LYS A 310 -4.88 2.28 19.89
C LYS A 310 -4.21 2.34 21.23
N SER A 311 -3.54 3.47 21.50
CA SER A 311 -2.96 3.77 22.81
C SER A 311 -3.89 3.20 23.86
N MET A 312 -3.37 2.54 24.90
CA MET A 312 -4.14 1.86 25.95
C MET A 312 -5.18 2.76 26.65
N SER A 313 -6.23 3.16 25.95
CA SER A 313 -7.31 4.04 26.39
C SER A 313 -8.66 3.39 26.12
N HIS A 314 -8.76 2.48 25.14
CA HIS A 314 -9.97 1.66 24.95
C HIS A 314 -10.13 0.54 26.00
N GLN A 315 -9.03 -0.06 26.49
CA GLN A 315 -9.12 -1.01 27.63
C GLN A 315 -9.37 -0.30 28.96
N ALA A 316 -8.91 0.94 29.13
CA ALA A 316 -9.20 1.75 30.32
C ALA A 316 -10.68 2.17 30.38
N ALA A 317 -11.29 2.51 29.24
CA ALA A 317 -12.71 2.89 29.17
C ALA A 317 -13.68 1.72 29.47
N ILE A 318 -13.30 0.48 29.10
CA ILE A 318 -14.08 -0.72 29.42
C ILE A 318 -13.88 -1.15 30.89
N ALA A 319 -12.70 -0.91 31.45
CA ALA A 319 -12.41 -1.17 32.86
C ALA A 319 -13.11 -0.15 33.80
N SER A 320 -13.22 1.11 33.40
CA SER A 320 -13.92 2.14 34.20
C SER A 320 -15.43 1.96 34.22
N GLN A 321 -16.04 1.40 33.16
CA GLN A 321 -17.48 1.07 33.16
C GLN A 321 -17.84 -0.17 33.98
N ARG A 322 -16.86 -1.00 34.38
CA ARG A 322 -17.09 -2.14 35.28
C ARG A 322 -16.94 -1.80 36.77
N PHE A 323 -16.41 -0.63 37.11
CA PHE A 323 -16.09 -0.28 38.51
C PHE A 323 -17.05 0.74 39.17
N GLU A 324 -18.01 1.31 38.43
CA GLU A 324 -19.05 2.18 39.00
C GLU A 324 -20.32 1.42 39.50
N GLY A 325 -20.30 0.09 39.51
CA GLY A 325 -21.46 -0.75 39.85
C GLY A 325 -21.51 -1.35 41.26
N THR A 326 -20.65 -0.93 42.20
CA THR A 326 -20.68 -1.47 43.57
C THR A 326 -20.37 -0.42 44.64
N SER A 327 -21.40 0.29 45.13
CA SER A 327 -21.43 0.73 46.53
C SER A 327 -22.85 1.12 46.99
N SER A 328 -23.13 0.76 48.26
CA SER A 328 -24.29 1.08 49.10
C SER A 328 -25.55 0.21 48.99
N HIS A 329 -25.48 -0.99 49.58
CA HIS A 329 -26.64 -1.57 50.27
C HIS A 329 -26.88 -0.78 51.57
N GLY A 330 -27.97 -0.03 51.64
CA GLY A 330 -28.58 0.46 52.88
C GLY A 330 -29.90 -0.27 53.10
N GLU A 331 -30.08 -0.85 54.29
CA GLU A 331 -31.25 -1.61 54.72
C GLU A 331 -32.58 -0.83 54.61
N ALA A 332 -33.65 -1.50 54.17
CA ALA A 332 -35.02 -1.11 54.46
C ALA A 332 -35.87 -2.35 54.77
N LYS A 333 -36.36 -2.41 56.02
CA LYS A 333 -37.17 -3.47 56.65
C LYS A 333 -38.66 -3.28 56.28
N PRO A 334 -39.48 -4.34 56.13
CA PRO A 334 -40.91 -4.19 55.80
C PRO A 334 -41.76 -3.86 57.05
N PRO A 335 -42.92 -3.19 56.89
CA PRO A 335 -43.76 -2.78 58.02
C PRO A 335 -44.66 -3.91 58.53
N GLY A 336 -44.70 -4.06 59.87
CA GLY A 336 -45.61 -4.93 60.60
C GLY A 336 -46.93 -4.24 60.96
N GLN A 337 -47.95 -5.07 61.17
CA GLN A 337 -49.35 -4.75 61.48
C GLN A 337 -49.54 -3.91 62.77
N PRO A 338 -50.65 -3.15 62.90
CA PRO A 338 -50.91 -2.32 64.06
C PRO A 338 -51.44 -3.13 65.25
N ALA A 339 -50.93 -2.80 66.44
CA ALA A 339 -51.43 -3.31 67.72
C ALA A 339 -52.64 -2.49 68.20
N GLU A 340 -53.64 -3.20 68.71
CA GLU A 340 -54.74 -2.70 69.51
C GLU A 340 -54.23 -1.91 70.72
N ASN A 341 -54.87 -0.79 71.03
CA ASN A 341 -54.90 -0.31 72.41
C ASN A 341 -56.28 0.25 72.74
N ASN A 342 -56.79 -0.25 73.86
CA ASN A 342 -58.12 -0.06 74.41
C ASN A 342 -57.95 0.61 75.78
N GLY A 343 -58.77 1.61 76.11
CA GLY A 343 -58.83 2.24 77.43
C GLY A 343 -59.04 3.76 77.34
N GLN A 344 -60.27 4.26 77.38
CA GLN A 344 -61.04 4.63 78.59
C GLN A 344 -60.40 5.76 79.42
N GLN A 345 -60.87 6.99 79.23
CA GLN A 345 -61.82 7.68 80.13
C GLN A 345 -62.33 8.98 79.50
#